data_AF-A0A1X2GMG7-F1
#
_entry.id   AF-A0A1X2GMG7-F1
#
_cell.length_a   1.000
_cell.length_b   1.000
_cell.length_c   1.000
_cell.angle_alpha   90.00
_cell.angle_beta   90.00
_cell.angle_gamma   90.00
#
_symmetry.space_group_name_H-M   'P 1'
#
loop_
_entity.id
_entity.type
_entity.pdbx_description
1 polymer ?
#
loop_
_entity_poly.entity_id
_entity_poly.type
_entity_poly.pdbx_seq_one_letter_code
_entity_poly.pdbx_strand_id
1 'polypeptide(L)'
;MGKQVMARDPFTYLHYPDTPPSSPTLLTESQPASSASSMCSTEDTLVIKATKHSILDFFNCVTTKQAPIDKDMYVYRKLAHEELLDMAKKYIPSISDLCTSGKLSDWLTKDGRFGRTSYTRVAGVRTRCRALWVMKNEYQDNALQIVFNHRSYQQTVRSSTNWITIGYARKSKSNEPFKTRVALLQKMVKNLHVKSLCEKVFVSPVCTADSPLLKRDLVLTATAVDAVNELRHNDGDFQDLIMFAKATNLSIRLVVLDYAGLSSNPADLREFTKYEKRHVHSKSSRSNKS
;
A
#
# COMPACT_ATOMS: atom_id res chain seq x y z
N MET A 1 10.49 23.10 -7.30
CA MET A 1 9.38 22.86 -8.24
C MET A 1 8.52 21.75 -7.66
N GLY A 2 7.39 22.09 -7.02
CA GLY A 2 6.57 21.15 -6.25
C GLY A 2 5.59 20.39 -7.15
N LYS A 3 5.60 19.07 -7.09
CA LYS A 3 4.60 18.23 -7.76
C LYS A 3 3.23 18.48 -7.13
N GLN A 4 2.31 18.93 -7.96
CA GLN A 4 0.90 19.17 -7.65
C GLN A 4 0.23 17.82 -7.34
N VAL A 5 -0.25 17.65 -6.10
CA VAL A 5 -1.03 16.47 -5.72
C VAL A 5 -2.49 16.78 -6.10
N MET A 6 -2.96 16.18 -7.19
CA MET A 6 -4.36 16.30 -7.61
C MET A 6 -5.29 15.53 -6.67
N ALA A 7 -6.53 16.02 -6.53
CA ALA A 7 -7.59 15.40 -5.74
C ALA A 7 -7.83 13.95 -6.18
N ARG A 8 -8.09 13.08 -5.20
CA ARG A 8 -8.24 11.63 -5.41
C ARG A 8 -9.69 11.29 -5.69
N ASP A 9 -10.00 11.04 -6.96
CA ASP A 9 -11.16 10.24 -7.35
C ASP A 9 -10.73 8.76 -7.41
N PRO A 10 -11.36 7.86 -6.62
CA PRO A 10 -11.01 6.44 -6.58
C PRO A 10 -11.24 5.69 -7.92
N PHE A 11 -11.90 6.30 -8.91
CA PHE A 11 -12.14 5.71 -10.23
C PHE A 11 -11.37 6.38 -11.38
N THR A 12 -10.57 7.41 -11.11
CA THR A 12 -9.73 8.07 -12.11
C THR A 12 -8.32 7.48 -12.14
N TYR A 13 -7.89 7.01 -13.32
CA TYR A 13 -6.55 6.44 -13.53
C TYR A 13 -5.47 7.49 -13.28
N LEU A 14 -4.56 7.22 -12.34
CA LEU A 14 -3.46 8.13 -12.01
C LEU A 14 -2.24 7.83 -12.90
N HIS A 15 -1.78 8.84 -13.65
CA HIS A 15 -0.52 8.76 -14.38
C HIS A 15 0.62 9.09 -13.42
N TYR A 16 1.35 8.07 -12.97
CA TYR A 16 2.52 8.27 -12.12
C TYR A 16 3.73 8.57 -13.01
N PRO A 17 4.40 9.73 -12.84
CA PRO A 17 5.67 9.97 -13.52
C PRO A 17 6.71 9.00 -12.96
N ASP A 18 7.54 8.41 -13.83
CA ASP A 18 8.69 7.61 -13.40
C ASP A 18 9.58 8.45 -12.48
N THR A 19 9.47 8.21 -11.18
CA THR A 19 10.33 8.88 -10.21
C THR A 19 11.70 8.21 -10.22
N PRO A 20 12.80 8.97 -10.42
CA PRO A 20 14.14 8.41 -10.30
C PRO A 20 14.34 7.80 -8.89
N PRO A 21 15.14 6.73 -8.76
CA PRO A 21 15.30 6.01 -7.51
C PRO A 21 16.00 6.89 -6.48
N SER A 22 15.24 7.40 -5.51
CA SER A 22 15.82 7.86 -4.24
C SER A 22 16.01 6.63 -3.36
N SER A 23 17.24 6.15 -3.25
CA SER A 23 17.60 5.05 -2.35
C SER A 23 17.20 5.40 -0.91
N PRO A 24 16.44 4.54 -0.21
CA PRO A 24 16.25 4.72 1.23
C PRO A 24 17.55 4.34 1.96
N THR A 25 18.09 5.26 2.75
CA THR A 25 19.17 4.97 3.70
C THR A 25 18.64 4.00 4.75
N LEU A 26 19.15 2.77 4.73
CA LEU A 26 18.83 1.73 5.72
C LEU A 26 19.33 2.15 7.09
N LEU A 27 18.41 2.46 8.02
CA LEU A 27 18.69 2.38 9.44
C LEU A 27 18.23 1.01 9.94
N THR A 28 19.18 0.26 10.51
CA THR A 28 18.99 -1.07 11.08
C THR A 28 18.18 -0.96 12.37
N GLU A 29 16.89 -1.26 12.34
CA GLU A 29 16.09 -1.52 13.54
C GLU A 29 15.73 -3.01 13.58
N SER A 30 16.33 -3.71 14.54
CA SER A 30 15.96 -5.06 14.94
C SER A 30 14.60 -5.05 15.66
N GLN A 31 13.58 -5.67 15.07
CA GLN A 31 12.32 -5.98 15.77
C GLN A 31 12.33 -7.43 16.27
N PRO A 32 11.90 -7.71 17.51
CA PRO A 32 11.72 -9.06 18.00
C PRO A 32 10.41 -9.69 17.46
N ALA A 33 10.42 -11.01 17.36
CA ALA A 33 9.28 -11.83 16.97
C ALA A 33 8.16 -11.73 18.02
N SER A 34 6.93 -11.50 17.59
CA SER A 34 5.75 -11.52 18.48
C SER A 34 4.81 -12.65 18.08
N SER A 35 4.59 -13.51 19.07
CA SER A 35 3.77 -14.72 19.11
C SER A 35 2.31 -14.48 18.78
N ALA A 36 1.69 -15.47 18.14
CA ALA A 36 0.26 -15.53 17.92
C ALA A 36 -0.48 -15.76 19.25
N SER A 37 -1.49 -14.95 19.53
CA SER A 37 -2.47 -15.21 20.58
C SER A 37 -3.89 -15.25 20.02
N SER A 38 -4.67 -16.09 20.69
CA SER A 38 -5.96 -16.68 20.32
C SER A 38 -7.15 -15.81 20.73
N MET A 39 -8.24 -15.96 19.96
CA MET A 39 -9.68 -15.72 20.20
C MET A 39 -10.16 -14.57 21.10
N CYS A 40 -11.15 -13.81 20.61
CA CYS A 40 -12.55 -13.78 21.09
C CYS A 40 -13.23 -12.50 20.56
N SER A 41 -14.50 -12.61 20.18
CA SER A 41 -15.32 -11.53 19.62
C SER A 41 -15.71 -10.51 20.69
N THR A 42 -15.25 -9.28 20.54
CA THR A 42 -15.80 -8.08 21.18
C THR A 42 -15.57 -6.92 20.20
N GLU A 43 -16.50 -5.97 20.17
CA GLU A 43 -16.62 -4.89 19.17
C GLU A 43 -15.27 -4.44 18.57
N ASP A 44 -15.16 -4.59 17.25
CA ASP A 44 -13.92 -4.52 16.46
C ASP A 44 -13.42 -3.07 16.37
N THR A 45 -12.97 -2.54 17.51
CA THR A 45 -12.41 -1.20 17.60
C THR A 45 -11.10 -1.20 16.82
N LEU A 46 -10.99 -0.33 15.81
CA LEU A 46 -9.82 -0.25 14.95
C LEU A 46 -8.58 0.17 15.76
N VAL A 47 -7.72 -0.79 16.10
CA VAL A 47 -6.43 -0.52 16.76
C VAL A 47 -5.31 -0.49 15.73
N ILE A 48 -4.73 0.69 15.53
CA ILE A 48 -3.65 0.92 14.57
C ILE A 48 -2.29 0.70 15.27
N LYS A 49 -1.41 -0.10 14.67
CA LYS A 49 -0.05 -0.29 15.18
C LYS A 49 0.71 1.04 15.19
N ALA A 50 1.31 1.40 16.32
CA ALA A 50 2.09 2.63 16.45
C ALA A 50 3.42 2.52 15.67
N THR A 51 3.54 3.27 14.58
CA THR A 51 4.78 3.48 13.81
C THR A 51 4.76 4.90 13.23
N LYS A 52 5.92 5.44 12.85
CA LYS A 52 5.96 6.74 12.17
C LYS A 52 5.03 6.80 10.95
N HIS A 53 5.02 5.75 10.13
CA HIS A 53 4.23 5.72 8.90
C HIS A 53 2.73 5.66 9.18
N SER A 54 2.28 4.78 10.07
CA SER A 54 0.87 4.67 10.44
C SER A 54 0.32 5.95 11.09
N ILE A 55 1.14 6.68 11.85
CA ILE A 55 0.77 7.99 12.40
C ILE A 55 0.58 9.02 11.27
N LEU A 56 1.51 9.06 10.30
CA LEU A 56 1.38 9.96 9.15
C LEU A 56 0.19 9.59 8.26
N ASP A 57 -0.08 8.31 8.05
CA ASP A 57 -1.22 7.82 7.27
C ASP A 57 -2.55 8.09 7.98
N PHE A 58 -2.58 7.98 9.32
CA PHE A 58 -3.71 8.40 10.14
C PHE A 58 -4.05 9.87 9.87
N PHE A 59 -3.08 10.79 10.02
CA PHE A 59 -3.32 12.20 9.76
C PHE A 59 -3.66 12.48 8.30
N ASN A 60 -3.06 11.77 7.35
CA ASN A 60 -3.38 11.93 5.93
C ASN A 60 -4.80 11.46 5.59
N CYS A 61 -5.37 10.56 6.39
CA CYS A 61 -6.75 10.10 6.26
C CYS A 61 -7.73 11.15 6.82
N VAL A 62 -7.48 11.65 8.03
CA VAL A 62 -8.45 12.47 8.76
C VAL A 62 -8.20 13.98 8.64
N THR A 63 -7.11 14.41 7.99
CA THR A 63 -6.80 15.84 7.82
C THR A 63 -6.31 16.16 6.41
N THR A 64 -6.49 17.41 6.00
CA THR A 64 -5.90 17.95 4.77
C THR A 64 -5.52 19.42 4.94
N LYS A 65 -4.45 19.85 4.26
CA LYS A 65 -3.99 21.26 4.25
C LYS A 65 -4.83 22.15 3.33
N GLN A 66 -5.43 21.58 2.29
CA GLN A 66 -6.22 22.29 1.29
C GLN A 66 -7.70 22.04 1.54
N ALA A 67 -8.55 22.98 1.12
CA ALA A 67 -9.99 22.78 1.22
C ALA A 67 -10.40 21.51 0.45
N PRO A 68 -11.03 20.52 1.11
CA PRO A 68 -11.51 19.33 0.43
C PRO A 68 -12.71 19.67 -0.45
N ILE A 69 -13.02 18.77 -1.40
CA ILE A 69 -14.22 18.87 -2.24
C ILE A 69 -15.46 18.72 -1.35
N ASP A 70 -15.47 17.71 -0.49
CA ASP A 70 -16.57 17.39 0.42
C ASP A 70 -16.49 18.21 1.71
N LYS A 71 -16.59 19.55 1.59
CA LYS A 71 -16.43 20.47 2.73
C LYS A 71 -17.35 20.14 3.91
N ASP A 72 -18.52 19.58 3.66
CA ASP A 72 -19.49 19.21 4.71
C ASP A 72 -18.96 18.14 5.66
N MET A 73 -17.99 17.33 5.22
CA MET A 73 -17.35 16.29 6.04
C MET A 73 -16.22 16.83 6.91
N TYR A 74 -15.81 18.10 6.72
CA TYR A 74 -14.62 18.66 7.36
C TYR A 74 -14.91 19.97 8.08
N VAL A 75 -14.09 20.26 9.09
CA VAL A 75 -14.09 21.53 9.81
C VAL A 75 -12.69 22.12 9.75
N TYR A 76 -12.57 23.37 9.31
CA TYR A 76 -11.29 24.07 9.32
C TYR A 76 -10.95 24.52 10.75
N ARG A 77 -9.82 24.06 11.28
CA ARG A 77 -9.37 24.34 12.64
C ARG A 77 -7.87 24.65 12.69
N LYS A 78 -7.49 25.52 13.62
CA LYS A 78 -6.10 25.64 14.09
C LYS A 78 -5.92 24.71 15.28
N LEU A 79 -5.18 23.64 15.10
CA LEU A 79 -4.96 22.62 16.13
C LEU A 79 -3.60 22.81 16.79
N ALA A 80 -3.56 22.80 18.11
CA ALA A 80 -2.32 22.65 18.87
C ALA A 80 -1.74 21.24 18.64
N HIS A 81 -0.42 21.10 18.79
CA HIS A 81 0.21 19.79 18.61
C HIS A 81 -0.20 18.75 19.65
N GLU A 82 -0.58 19.18 20.87
CA GLU A 82 -1.18 18.30 21.87
C GLU A 82 -2.54 17.78 21.41
N GLU A 83 -3.41 18.65 20.87
CA GLU A 83 -4.70 18.23 20.32
C GLU A 83 -4.56 17.23 19.17
N LEU A 84 -3.53 17.39 18.32
CA LEU A 84 -3.22 16.42 17.27
C LEU A 84 -2.82 15.06 17.87
N LEU A 85 -1.97 15.08 18.91
CA LEU A 85 -1.54 13.86 19.59
C LEU A 85 -2.74 13.16 20.25
N ASP A 86 -3.61 13.91 20.92
CA ASP A 86 -4.81 13.38 21.57
C ASP A 86 -5.81 12.79 20.56
N MET A 87 -5.97 13.43 19.40
CA MET A 87 -6.76 12.88 18.30
C MET A 87 -6.22 11.51 17.84
N ALA A 88 -4.91 11.37 17.73
CA ALA A 88 -4.29 10.10 17.31
C ALA A 88 -4.35 9.02 18.41
N LYS A 89 -4.30 9.39 19.70
CA LYS A 89 -4.43 8.44 20.83
C LYS A 89 -5.72 7.63 20.79
N LYS A 90 -6.81 8.20 20.26
CA LYS A 90 -8.10 7.49 20.11
C LYS A 90 -7.98 6.19 19.30
N TYR A 91 -7.09 6.16 18.29
CA TYR A 91 -6.94 5.04 17.36
C TYR A 91 -5.58 4.34 17.45
N ILE A 92 -4.60 5.00 18.05
CA ILE A 92 -3.23 4.49 18.26
C ILE A 92 -2.92 4.59 19.77
N PRO A 93 -3.41 3.66 20.61
CA PRO A 93 -3.25 3.75 22.06
C PRO A 93 -1.78 3.85 22.50
N SER A 94 -0.88 3.15 21.80
CA SER A 94 0.57 3.11 22.08
C SER A 94 1.36 4.27 21.45
N ILE A 95 0.70 5.35 21.00
CA ILE A 95 1.39 6.47 20.34
C ILE A 95 2.34 7.21 21.29
N SER A 96 1.97 7.33 22.57
CA SER A 96 2.71 8.07 23.58
C SER A 96 4.10 7.46 23.84
N ASP A 97 4.24 6.14 23.69
CA ASP A 97 5.51 5.43 23.88
C ASP A 97 6.53 5.75 22.78
N LEU A 98 6.04 6.12 21.59
CA LEU A 98 6.84 6.32 20.38
C LEU A 98 7.02 7.79 20.00
N CYS A 99 6.06 8.64 20.38
CA CYS A 99 5.91 9.97 19.82
C CYS A 99 5.46 10.99 20.87
N THR A 100 6.28 12.00 21.09
CA THR A 100 5.90 13.22 21.80
C THR A 100 5.29 14.23 20.81
N SER A 101 4.56 15.22 21.32
CA SER A 101 4.01 16.34 20.53
C SER A 101 5.08 17.06 19.69
N GLY A 102 6.28 17.25 20.25
CA GLY A 102 7.43 17.80 19.51
C GLY A 102 7.89 16.91 18.34
N LYS A 103 8.01 15.60 18.58
CA LYS A 103 8.40 14.63 17.55
C LYS A 103 7.35 14.51 16.45
N LEU A 104 6.06 14.55 16.81
CA LEU A 104 4.94 14.58 15.88
C LEU A 104 5.03 15.82 14.97
N SER A 105 5.23 17.00 15.56
CA SER A 105 5.42 18.25 14.82
C SER A 105 6.50 18.14 13.75
N ASP A 106 7.64 17.58 14.12
CA ASP A 106 8.79 17.43 13.23
C ASP A 106 8.49 16.45 12.09
N TRP A 107 7.80 15.35 12.38
CA TRP A 107 7.36 14.40 11.36
C TRP A 107 6.39 15.01 10.37
N LEU A 108 5.35 15.71 10.85
CA LEU A 108 4.37 16.38 9.99
C LEU A 108 5.03 17.48 9.12
N THR A 109 6.01 18.19 9.67
CA THR A 109 6.75 19.23 8.95
C THR A 109 7.65 18.64 7.87
N LYS A 110 8.41 17.59 8.20
CA LYS A 110 9.31 16.92 7.25
C LYS A 110 8.55 16.21 6.12
N ASP A 111 7.35 15.72 6.41
CA ASP A 111 6.49 15.10 5.40
C ASP A 111 5.90 16.12 4.40
N GLY A 112 5.57 17.33 4.87
CA GLY A 112 5.17 18.46 4.02
C GLY A 112 3.72 18.42 3.49
N ARG A 113 2.97 17.32 3.71
CA ARG A 113 1.54 17.25 3.36
C ARG A 113 0.64 18.05 4.30
N PHE A 114 1.12 18.35 5.51
CA PHE A 114 0.29 18.88 6.61
C PHE A 114 0.43 20.40 6.81
N GLY A 115 0.77 21.16 5.77
CA GLY A 115 0.95 22.62 5.89
C GLY A 115 2.17 23.03 6.73
N ARG A 116 2.24 24.30 7.14
CA ARG A 116 3.33 24.83 7.99
C ARG A 116 2.91 24.90 9.45
N THR A 117 3.88 24.75 10.35
CA THR A 117 3.67 25.08 11.77
C THR A 117 3.56 26.60 11.92
N SER A 118 2.56 27.03 12.68
CA SER A 118 2.36 28.40 13.12
C SER A 118 2.38 28.47 14.65
N TYR A 119 2.34 29.70 15.18
CA TYR A 119 2.25 29.94 16.61
C TYR A 119 0.99 30.73 16.93
N THR A 120 0.31 30.36 18.01
CA THR A 120 -0.82 31.10 18.56
C THR A 120 -0.56 31.32 20.05
N ARG A 121 -1.00 32.45 20.60
CA ARG A 121 -1.01 32.66 22.04
C ARG A 121 -2.32 32.14 22.61
N VAL A 122 -2.24 31.16 23.51
CA VAL A 122 -3.38 30.64 24.26
C VAL A 122 -3.06 30.89 25.74
N ALA A 123 -3.91 31.66 26.44
CA ALA A 123 -3.69 32.04 27.83
C ALA A 123 -2.28 32.62 28.12
N GLY A 124 -1.76 33.46 27.21
CA GLY A 124 -0.43 34.07 27.35
C GLY A 124 0.75 33.18 26.96
N VAL A 125 0.55 31.86 26.80
CA VAL A 125 1.59 30.91 26.40
C VAL A 125 1.64 30.79 24.88
N ARG A 126 2.85 30.81 24.31
CA ARG A 126 3.07 30.64 22.87
C ARG A 126 3.02 29.16 22.51
N THR A 127 1.92 28.73 21.90
CA THR A 127 1.68 27.33 21.54
C THR A 127 1.91 27.10 20.04
N ARG A 128 2.60 26.00 19.70
CA ARG A 128 2.77 25.57 18.31
C ARG A 128 1.47 24.92 17.81
N CYS A 129 1.02 25.36 16.64
CA CYS A 129 -0.24 24.92 16.05
C CYS A 129 -0.13 24.75 14.54
N ARG A 130 -1.16 24.15 13.96
CA ARG A 130 -1.25 23.86 12.53
C ARG A 130 -2.69 24.06 12.07
N ALA A 131 -2.87 24.81 11.00
CA ALA A 131 -4.19 25.07 10.43
C ALA A 131 -4.52 23.99 9.39
N LEU A 132 -5.53 23.18 9.67
CA LEU A 132 -5.92 22.02 8.86
C LEU A 132 -7.44 21.95 8.72
N TRP A 133 -7.90 21.39 7.61
CA TRP A 133 -9.24 20.84 7.50
C TRP A 133 -9.24 19.47 8.16
N VAL A 134 -10.10 19.28 9.15
CA VAL A 134 -10.17 18.09 9.99
C VAL A 134 -11.50 17.42 9.74
N MET A 135 -11.48 16.13 9.42
CA MET A 135 -12.69 15.34 9.21
C MET A 135 -13.52 15.28 10.49
N LYS A 136 -14.83 15.49 10.39
CA LYS A 136 -15.76 15.36 11.52
C LYS A 136 -15.71 13.94 12.08
N ASN A 137 -15.83 13.81 13.40
CA ASN A 137 -15.66 12.54 14.12
C ASN A 137 -16.56 11.41 13.58
N GLU A 138 -17.77 11.73 13.14
CA GLU A 138 -18.75 10.78 12.58
C GLU A 138 -18.30 10.09 11.28
N TYR A 139 -17.35 10.67 10.54
CA TYR A 139 -16.81 10.08 9.31
C TYR A 139 -15.44 9.40 9.51
N GLN A 140 -14.76 9.65 10.63
CA GLN A 140 -13.39 9.19 10.85
C GLN A 140 -13.28 7.67 10.90
N ASP A 141 -14.20 6.98 11.58
CA ASP A 141 -14.13 5.52 11.74
C ASP A 141 -14.20 4.81 10.39
N ASN A 142 -15.13 5.21 9.53
CA ASN A 142 -15.27 4.66 8.18
C ASN A 142 -14.03 4.95 7.32
N ALA A 143 -13.55 6.20 7.31
CA ALA A 143 -12.35 6.58 6.55
C ALA A 143 -11.11 5.79 7.01
N LEU A 144 -10.93 5.63 8.32
CA LEU A 144 -9.83 4.87 8.90
C LEU A 144 -9.96 3.38 8.64
N GLN A 145 -11.18 2.82 8.69
CA GLN A 145 -11.39 1.42 8.32
C GLN A 145 -11.03 1.14 6.86
N ILE A 146 -11.24 2.08 5.94
CA ILE A 146 -10.81 1.94 4.54
C ILE A 146 -9.28 1.92 4.43
N VAL A 147 -8.58 2.81 5.15
CA VAL A 147 -7.10 2.93 5.08
C VAL A 147 -6.39 1.83 5.86
N PHE A 148 -6.91 1.44 7.01
CA PHE A 148 -6.33 0.46 7.93
C PHE A 148 -7.11 -0.87 7.91
N ASN A 149 -7.57 -1.27 6.72
CA ASN A 149 -8.41 -2.45 6.49
C ASN A 149 -7.67 -3.81 6.56
N HIS A 150 -6.40 -3.86 6.98
CA HIS A 150 -5.58 -5.06 6.87
C HIS A 150 -6.21 -6.29 7.52
N ARG A 151 -6.81 -6.14 8.72
CA ARG A 151 -7.49 -7.26 9.41
C ARG A 151 -8.70 -7.75 8.61
N SER A 152 -9.56 -6.84 8.17
CA SER A 152 -10.76 -7.15 7.38
C SER A 152 -10.39 -7.79 6.04
N TYR A 153 -9.34 -7.30 5.39
CA TYR A 153 -8.77 -7.91 4.19
C TYR A 153 -8.34 -9.36 4.47
N GLN A 154 -7.54 -9.60 5.51
CA GLN A 154 -7.07 -10.96 5.84
C GLN A 154 -8.22 -11.90 6.19
N GLN A 155 -9.23 -11.41 6.90
CA GLN A 155 -10.42 -12.19 7.23
C GLN A 155 -11.19 -12.59 5.96
N THR A 156 -11.36 -11.64 5.04
CA THR A 156 -11.98 -11.88 3.72
C THR A 156 -11.20 -12.91 2.93
N VAL A 157 -9.86 -12.83 2.92
CA VAL A 157 -9.02 -13.81 2.22
C VAL A 157 -9.22 -15.20 2.79
N ARG A 158 -9.23 -15.35 4.12
CA ARG A 158 -9.40 -16.64 4.80
C ARG A 158 -10.80 -17.24 4.64
N SER A 159 -11.84 -16.41 4.56
CA SER A 159 -13.22 -16.89 4.40
C SER A 159 -13.64 -17.16 2.96
N SER A 160 -12.88 -16.65 1.98
CA SER A 160 -13.20 -16.84 0.55
C SER A 160 -12.85 -18.25 0.09
N THR A 161 -13.85 -19.12 -0.05
CA THR A 161 -13.70 -20.42 -0.71
C THR A 161 -13.69 -20.25 -2.23
N ASN A 162 -12.96 -21.11 -2.96
CA ASN A 162 -12.80 -21.06 -4.43
C ASN A 162 -12.00 -19.88 -5.02
N TRP A 163 -11.29 -19.13 -4.18
CA TRP A 163 -10.34 -18.10 -4.60
C TRP A 163 -8.92 -18.51 -4.27
N ILE A 164 -7.99 -18.20 -5.16
CA ILE A 164 -6.55 -18.22 -4.87
C ILE A 164 -6.03 -16.79 -4.86
N THR A 165 -5.27 -16.45 -3.81
CA THR A 165 -4.63 -15.12 -3.72
C THR A 165 -3.22 -15.22 -4.27
N ILE A 166 -2.94 -14.47 -5.34
CA ILE A 166 -1.63 -14.45 -6.01
C ILE A 166 -1.01 -13.08 -5.83
N GLY A 167 0.25 -13.06 -5.44
CA GLY A 167 1.06 -11.87 -5.34
C GLY A 167 1.89 -11.64 -6.60
N TYR A 168 2.04 -10.38 -6.98
CA TYR A 168 2.97 -9.97 -8.02
C TYR A 168 3.80 -8.77 -7.53
N ALA A 169 5.12 -8.88 -7.65
CA ALA A 169 6.05 -7.80 -7.33
C ALA A 169 6.85 -7.41 -8.57
N ARG A 170 7.03 -6.10 -8.77
CA ARG A 170 7.81 -5.55 -9.91
C ARG A 170 8.84 -4.56 -9.41
N LYS A 171 10.00 -4.51 -10.08
CA LYS A 171 10.95 -3.41 -9.96
C LYS A 171 11.31 -2.84 -11.33
N SER A 172 11.19 -1.51 -11.46
CA SER A 172 11.68 -0.77 -12.61
C SER A 172 13.20 -0.89 -12.75
N LYS A 173 13.68 -0.69 -13.98
CA LYS A 173 15.10 -0.49 -14.27
C LYS A 173 15.63 0.66 -13.41
N SER A 174 16.73 0.43 -12.71
CA SER A 174 17.40 1.42 -11.87
C SER A 174 18.89 1.11 -11.73
N ASN A 175 19.66 2.11 -11.29
CA ASN A 175 21.11 1.99 -11.07
C ASN A 175 21.45 1.42 -9.68
N GLU A 176 20.50 0.77 -9.01
CA GLU A 176 20.76 0.17 -7.70
C GLU A 176 21.62 -1.11 -7.83
N PRO A 177 22.49 -1.40 -6.85
CA PRO A 177 23.29 -2.62 -6.88
C PRO A 177 22.42 -3.87 -6.90
N PHE A 178 22.89 -4.92 -7.59
CA PHE A 178 22.19 -6.20 -7.73
C PHE A 178 21.72 -6.78 -6.38
N LYS A 179 22.62 -6.86 -5.38
CA LYS A 179 22.29 -7.35 -4.03
C LYS A 179 21.18 -6.53 -3.35
N THR A 180 21.20 -5.22 -3.54
CA THR A 180 20.16 -4.33 -3.00
C THR A 180 18.82 -4.60 -3.67
N ARG A 181 18.81 -4.82 -4.99
CA ARG A 181 17.59 -5.18 -5.73
C ARG A 181 16.99 -6.49 -5.24
N VAL A 182 17.79 -7.55 -5.11
CA VAL A 182 17.34 -8.86 -4.60
C VAL A 182 16.79 -8.71 -3.19
N ALA A 183 17.47 -7.97 -2.30
CA ALA A 183 17.00 -7.75 -0.93
C ALA A 183 15.65 -7.01 -0.88
N LEU A 184 15.45 -6.01 -1.74
CA LEU A 184 14.18 -5.28 -1.85
C LEU A 184 13.05 -6.17 -2.38
N LEU A 185 13.31 -6.92 -3.45
CA LEU A 185 12.35 -7.89 -4.00
C LEU A 185 11.98 -8.96 -2.98
N GLN A 186 12.96 -9.51 -2.26
CA GLN A 186 12.71 -10.49 -1.21
C GLN A 186 11.79 -9.95 -0.10
N LYS A 187 11.94 -8.66 0.25
CA LYS A 187 11.05 -7.98 1.20
C LYS A 187 9.63 -7.85 0.64
N MET A 188 9.47 -7.56 -0.65
CA MET A 188 8.17 -7.52 -1.32
C MET A 188 7.51 -8.90 -1.34
N VAL A 189 8.26 -9.94 -1.72
CA VAL A 189 7.80 -11.35 -1.70
C VAL A 189 7.34 -11.75 -0.29
N LYS A 190 8.16 -11.46 0.73
CA LYS A 190 7.79 -11.73 2.13
C LYS A 190 6.51 -11.00 2.55
N ASN A 191 6.35 -9.75 2.14
CA ASN A 191 5.14 -8.99 2.45
C ASN A 191 3.90 -9.55 1.75
N LEU A 192 4.01 -10.00 0.51
CA LEU A 192 2.91 -10.66 -0.21
C LEU A 192 2.43 -11.92 0.53
N HIS A 193 3.36 -12.78 0.95
CA HIS A 193 3.04 -13.97 1.75
C HIS A 193 2.45 -13.60 3.12
N VAL A 194 3.15 -12.78 3.91
CA VAL A 194 2.81 -12.58 5.34
C VAL A 194 1.66 -11.60 5.55
N LYS A 195 1.59 -10.53 4.76
CA LYS A 195 0.57 -9.47 4.92
C LYS A 195 -0.62 -9.71 4.02
N SER A 196 -0.36 -10.07 2.77
CA SER A 196 -1.41 -10.22 1.77
C SER A 196 -1.97 -11.64 1.65
N LEU A 197 -1.40 -12.60 2.39
CA LEU A 197 -1.78 -14.01 2.39
C LEU A 197 -1.78 -14.62 0.98
N CYS A 198 -0.81 -14.21 0.16
CA CYS A 198 -0.64 -14.79 -1.17
C CYS A 198 -0.12 -16.23 -1.04
N GLU A 199 -0.72 -17.15 -1.78
CA GLU A 199 -0.28 -18.56 -1.85
C GLU A 199 0.82 -18.75 -2.90
N LYS A 200 0.77 -17.92 -3.95
CA LYS A 200 1.73 -17.88 -5.04
C LYS A 200 2.26 -16.48 -5.22
N VAL A 201 3.55 -16.30 -5.46
CA VAL A 201 4.17 -14.99 -5.68
C VAL A 201 5.07 -15.00 -6.89
N PHE A 202 4.78 -14.15 -7.86
CA PHE A 202 5.57 -13.98 -9.07
C PHE A 202 6.29 -12.63 -9.08
N VAL A 203 7.43 -12.55 -9.76
CA VAL A 203 8.29 -11.38 -9.72
C VAL A 203 8.84 -10.99 -11.09
N SER A 204 8.71 -9.72 -11.45
CA SER A 204 9.47 -9.12 -12.55
C SER A 204 10.58 -8.22 -11.99
N PRO A 205 11.84 -8.72 -11.90
CA PRO A 205 12.90 -8.02 -11.20
C PRO A 205 13.41 -6.77 -11.94
N VAL A 206 13.29 -6.75 -13.27
CA VAL A 206 13.78 -5.67 -14.14
C VAL A 206 12.80 -5.43 -15.28
N CYS A 207 11.77 -4.64 -15.04
CA CYS A 207 10.65 -4.48 -15.98
C CYS A 207 10.07 -3.07 -15.84
N THR A 208 9.70 -2.39 -16.92
CA THR A 208 9.03 -1.07 -16.85
C THR A 208 7.53 -1.20 -16.69
N ALA A 209 6.87 -0.19 -16.11
CA ALA A 209 5.43 -0.24 -15.81
C ALA A 209 4.55 -0.28 -17.06
N ASP A 210 5.04 0.28 -18.16
CA ASP A 210 4.36 0.37 -19.46
C ASP A 210 4.65 -0.83 -20.38
N SER A 211 5.50 -1.76 -19.94
CA SER A 211 5.80 -2.97 -20.72
C SER A 211 4.53 -3.80 -20.95
N PRO A 212 4.29 -4.28 -22.19
CA PRO A 212 3.10 -5.04 -22.51
C PRO A 212 2.97 -6.29 -21.65
N LEU A 213 1.85 -6.44 -20.92
CA LEU A 213 1.64 -7.50 -19.93
C LEU A 213 1.84 -8.89 -20.53
N LEU A 214 1.28 -9.16 -21.72
CA LEU A 214 1.38 -10.49 -22.34
C LEU A 214 2.80 -10.86 -22.79
N LYS A 215 3.68 -9.87 -23.00
CA LYS A 215 5.08 -10.06 -23.43
C LYS A 215 6.08 -9.80 -22.31
N ARG A 216 5.60 -9.47 -21.11
CA ARG A 216 6.43 -9.13 -19.97
C ARG A 216 7.22 -10.36 -19.53
N ASP A 217 8.52 -10.21 -19.36
CA ASP A 217 9.44 -11.31 -19.03
C ASP A 217 9.51 -12.44 -20.06
N LEU A 218 8.99 -12.24 -21.29
CA LEU A 218 9.12 -13.22 -22.38
C LEU A 218 10.59 -13.50 -22.74
N VAL A 219 11.44 -12.48 -22.59
CA VAL A 219 12.90 -12.59 -22.74
C VAL A 219 13.54 -11.89 -21.55
N LEU A 220 14.08 -12.69 -20.63
CA LEU A 220 14.78 -12.19 -19.46
C LEU A 220 16.26 -11.94 -19.75
N THR A 221 16.78 -10.83 -19.26
CA THR A 221 18.23 -10.60 -19.17
C THR A 221 18.86 -11.58 -18.17
N ALA A 222 20.14 -11.94 -18.33
CA ALA A 222 20.86 -12.78 -17.35
C ALA A 222 20.71 -12.28 -15.91
N THR A 223 20.86 -10.97 -15.70
CA THR A 223 20.66 -10.34 -14.38
C THR A 223 19.25 -10.49 -13.80
N ALA A 224 18.24 -10.60 -14.65
CA ALA A 224 16.87 -10.82 -14.21
C ALA A 224 16.64 -12.29 -13.83
N VAL A 225 17.20 -13.21 -14.62
CA VAL A 225 17.19 -14.65 -14.31
C VAL A 225 17.89 -14.91 -12.97
N ASP A 226 19.08 -14.36 -12.77
CA ASP A 226 19.84 -14.51 -11.52
C ASP A 226 19.05 -13.96 -10.31
N ALA A 227 18.41 -12.79 -10.48
CA ALA A 227 17.58 -12.21 -9.43
C ALA A 227 16.38 -13.09 -9.07
N VAL A 228 15.69 -13.68 -10.04
CA VAL A 228 14.57 -14.61 -9.80
C VAL A 228 15.06 -15.86 -9.05
N ASN A 229 16.22 -16.39 -9.44
CA ASN A 229 16.80 -17.59 -8.83
C ASN A 229 17.28 -17.39 -7.39
N GLU A 230 17.73 -16.18 -7.02
CA GLU A 230 18.13 -15.88 -5.64
C GLU A 230 16.94 -15.69 -4.67
N LEU A 231 15.74 -15.45 -5.20
CA LEU A 231 14.55 -15.18 -4.37
C LEU A 231 13.95 -16.45 -3.79
N ARG A 232 13.73 -16.44 -2.47
CA ARG A 232 13.03 -17.51 -1.76
C ARG A 232 11.52 -17.29 -1.79
N HIS A 233 10.78 -18.39 -1.93
CA HIS A 233 9.31 -18.41 -1.98
C HIS A 233 8.71 -17.57 -3.12
N ASN A 234 9.45 -17.51 -4.22
CA ASN A 234 9.00 -17.03 -5.51
C ASN A 234 8.55 -18.24 -6.35
N ASP A 235 7.48 -18.06 -7.13
CA ASP A 235 6.86 -19.05 -8.00
C ASP A 235 7.13 -18.80 -9.49
N GLY A 236 7.94 -17.78 -9.81
CA GLY A 236 8.40 -17.52 -11.18
C GLY A 236 8.30 -16.06 -11.59
N ASP A 237 8.40 -15.82 -12.89
CA ASP A 237 8.27 -14.50 -13.49
C ASP A 237 6.82 -14.19 -13.94
N PHE A 238 6.61 -13.12 -14.70
CA PHE A 238 5.27 -12.78 -15.18
C PHE A 238 4.71 -13.77 -16.21
N GLN A 239 5.55 -14.47 -16.99
CA GLN A 239 5.09 -15.52 -17.89
C GLN A 239 4.61 -16.74 -17.10
N ASP A 240 5.30 -17.10 -16.02
CA ASP A 240 4.83 -18.13 -15.09
C ASP A 240 3.47 -17.77 -14.47
N LEU A 241 3.25 -16.49 -14.13
CA LEU A 241 1.95 -16.00 -13.68
C LEU A 241 0.86 -16.22 -14.74
N ILE A 242 1.13 -15.86 -16.00
CA ILE A 242 0.18 -16.05 -17.12
C ILE A 242 -0.13 -17.54 -17.30
N MET A 243 0.89 -18.40 -17.26
CA MET A 243 0.71 -19.84 -17.37
C MET A 243 -0.13 -20.38 -16.22
N PHE A 244 0.15 -19.94 -14.99
CA PHE A 244 -0.64 -20.30 -13.82
C PHE A 244 -2.09 -19.86 -13.94
N ALA A 245 -2.33 -18.61 -14.36
CA ALA A 245 -3.65 -18.04 -14.54
C ALA A 245 -4.48 -18.82 -15.57
N LYS A 246 -3.83 -19.27 -16.65
CA LYS A 246 -4.45 -20.16 -17.64
C LYS A 246 -4.69 -21.57 -17.14
N ALA A 247 -3.85 -22.09 -16.26
CA ALA A 247 -3.94 -23.48 -15.80
C ALA A 247 -4.98 -23.64 -14.69
N THR A 248 -5.08 -22.68 -13.77
CA THR A 248 -5.95 -22.78 -12.61
C THR A 248 -7.44 -22.79 -12.99
N ASN A 249 -8.25 -23.38 -12.10
CA ASN A 249 -9.71 -23.37 -12.16
C ASN A 249 -10.31 -22.52 -11.02
N LEU A 250 -9.45 -21.95 -10.16
CA LEU A 250 -9.85 -21.06 -9.07
C LEU A 250 -9.99 -19.62 -9.56
N SER A 251 -10.85 -18.85 -8.90
CA SER A 251 -10.91 -17.41 -9.13
C SER A 251 -9.64 -16.75 -8.57
N ILE A 252 -9.02 -15.86 -9.34
CA ILE A 252 -7.75 -15.25 -8.95
C ILE A 252 -7.99 -13.89 -8.30
N ARG A 253 -7.50 -13.74 -7.07
CA ARG A 253 -7.33 -12.44 -6.42
C ARG A 253 -5.87 -12.00 -6.60
N LEU A 254 -5.63 -11.06 -7.49
CA LEU A 254 -4.29 -10.54 -7.75
C LEU A 254 -3.95 -9.37 -6.82
N VAL A 255 -2.86 -9.50 -6.08
CA VAL A 255 -2.29 -8.44 -5.23
C VAL A 255 -0.99 -7.96 -5.84
N VAL A 256 -0.91 -6.67 -6.16
CA VAL A 256 0.28 -6.10 -6.79
C VAL A 256 1.01 -5.19 -5.81
N LEU A 257 2.29 -5.46 -5.58
CA LEU A 257 3.20 -4.54 -4.92
C LEU A 257 4.08 -3.87 -5.96
N ASP A 258 3.72 -2.64 -6.29
CA ASP A 258 4.52 -1.74 -7.12
C ASP A 258 4.04 -0.30 -6.94
N TYR A 259 4.90 0.67 -7.27
CA TYR A 259 4.54 2.08 -7.26
C TYR A 259 3.54 2.44 -8.37
N ALA A 260 3.70 1.88 -9.57
CA ALA A 260 2.84 2.16 -10.73
C ALA A 260 1.68 1.17 -10.89
N GLY A 261 1.46 0.31 -9.88
CA GLY A 261 0.49 -0.78 -9.96
C GLY A 261 0.89 -1.87 -10.96
N LEU A 262 -0.11 -2.53 -11.56
CA LEU A 262 0.15 -3.64 -12.49
C LEU A 262 0.71 -3.17 -13.83
N SER A 263 0.18 -2.06 -14.34
CA SER A 263 0.59 -1.42 -15.59
C SER A 263 0.18 0.04 -15.59
N SER A 264 1.05 0.90 -16.14
CA SER A 264 0.72 2.31 -16.41
C SER A 264 -0.03 2.49 -17.74
N ASN A 265 -0.22 1.43 -18.53
CA ASN A 265 -0.96 1.44 -19.79
C ASN A 265 -2.36 0.82 -19.64
N PRO A 266 -3.44 1.63 -19.57
CA PRO A 266 -4.80 1.12 -19.39
C PRO A 266 -5.31 0.31 -20.58
N ALA A 267 -4.82 0.57 -21.79
CA ALA A 267 -5.24 -0.17 -22.99
C ALA A 267 -4.69 -1.60 -22.96
N ASP A 268 -3.41 -1.75 -22.61
CA ASP A 268 -2.76 -3.05 -22.43
C ASP A 268 -3.40 -3.85 -21.27
N LEU A 269 -3.75 -3.20 -20.16
CA LEU A 269 -4.47 -3.87 -19.06
C LEU A 269 -5.83 -4.42 -19.49
N ARG A 270 -6.57 -3.67 -20.32
CA ARG A 270 -7.86 -4.13 -20.87
C ARG A 270 -7.67 -5.31 -21.82
N GLU A 271 -6.62 -5.29 -22.64
CA GLU A 271 -6.28 -6.39 -23.53
C GLU A 271 -5.94 -7.66 -22.75
N PHE A 272 -5.08 -7.52 -21.74
CA PHE A 272 -4.71 -8.61 -20.83
C PHE A 272 -5.93 -9.23 -20.16
N THR A 273 -6.84 -8.41 -19.62
CA THR A 273 -8.06 -8.91 -18.95
C THR A 273 -8.99 -9.64 -19.93
N LYS A 274 -9.10 -9.16 -21.18
CA LYS A 274 -9.89 -9.84 -22.23
C LYS A 274 -9.28 -11.18 -22.62
N TYR A 275 -7.95 -11.23 -22.71
CA TYR A 275 -7.21 -12.45 -23.02
C TYR A 275 -7.49 -13.55 -21.98
N GLU A 276 -7.39 -13.22 -20.69
CA GLU A 276 -7.67 -14.16 -19.61
C GLU A 276 -9.15 -14.62 -19.59
N LYS A 277 -10.11 -13.70 -19.79
CA LYS A 277 -11.54 -14.05 -19.81
C LYS A 277 -11.92 -15.04 -20.92
N ARG A 278 -11.32 -14.91 -22.11
CA ARG A 278 -11.59 -15.82 -23.24
C ARG A 278 -11.19 -17.26 -22.93
N HIS A 279 -10.12 -17.45 -22.16
CA HIS A 279 -9.66 -18.77 -21.77
C HIS A 279 -10.59 -19.44 -20.74
N VAL A 280 -11.14 -18.69 -19.77
CA VAL A 280 -12.12 -19.21 -18.80
C VAL A 280 -13.37 -19.77 -19.49
N HIS A 281 -13.90 -19.07 -20.51
CA HIS A 281 -15.09 -19.52 -21.25
C HIS A 281 -14.83 -20.77 -22.09
N SER A 282 -13.63 -20.89 -22.69
CA SER A 282 -13.24 -22.07 -23.47
C SER A 282 -13.17 -23.36 -22.65
N LYS A 283 -12.83 -23.25 -21.35
CA LYS A 283 -12.79 -24.39 -20.42
C LYS A 283 -14.19 -24.83 -19.97
N SER A 284 -15.09 -23.88 -19.71
CA SER A 284 -16.48 -24.19 -19.31
C SER A 284 -17.26 -24.92 -20.40
N SER A 285 -17.00 -24.63 -21.68
CA SER A 285 -17.62 -25.34 -22.80
C SER A 285 -17.14 -26.79 -23.02
N ARG A 286 -16.06 -27.22 -22.35
CA ARG A 286 -15.51 -28.58 -22.50
C ARG A 286 -15.97 -29.57 -21.41
N SER A 287 -16.63 -29.12 -20.33
CA SER A 287 -17.07 -30.03 -19.25
C SER A 287 -18.47 -30.63 -19.41
N ASN A 288 -19.19 -30.33 -20.51
CA ASN A 288 -20.55 -30.85 -20.77
C ASN A 288 -20.59 -31.94 -21.85
N LYS A 289 -19.52 -32.72 -21.99
CA LYS A 289 -19.51 -33.95 -22.80
C LYS A 289 -18.79 -35.06 -22.05
N SER A 290 -19.53 -35.73 -21.18
CA SER A 290 -19.41 -37.16 -20.84
C SER A 290 -20.76 -37.64 -20.34
#